data_AF-N0B132-F1
#
_entry.id   AF-N0B132-F1
#
_cell.length_a   1.000
_cell.length_b   1.000
_cell.length_c   1.000
_cell.angle_alpha   90.00
_cell.angle_beta   90.00
_cell.angle_gamma   90.00
#
_symmetry.space_group_name_H-M   'P 1'
#
loop_
_entity.id
_entity.type
_entity.pdbx_description
1 polymer ?
#
loop_
_entity_poly.entity_id
_entity_poly.type
_entity_poly.pdbx_seq_one_letter_code
_entity_poly.pdbx_strand_id
1 'polypeptide(L)' 'MIRIVVASVIGFILIFIESMIVMKLKGYETIEYGGLAPFLNIWAMNFFFVFAILTQLTNWYENKKNLENNSY' A
#
# COMPACT_ATOMS: atom_id res chain seq x y z
N MET A 1 13.67 -3.40 -7.14
CA MET A 1 12.87 -2.48 -8.00
C MET A 1 11.43 -2.94 -8.20
N ILE A 2 11.14 -4.22 -8.44
CA ILE A 2 9.75 -4.74 -8.61
C ILE A 2 8.79 -4.33 -7.47
N ARG A 3 9.28 -4.31 -6.21
CA ARG A 3 8.50 -3.91 -5.02
C ARG A 3 7.96 -2.48 -5.11
N ILE A 4 8.70 -1.56 -5.73
CA ILE A 4 8.28 -0.17 -5.92
C ILE A 4 7.10 -0.13 -6.89
N VAL A 5 7.21 -0.80 -8.04
CA VAL A 5 6.14 -0.86 -9.04
C VAL A 5 4.86 -1.46 -8.45
N VAL A 6 4.99 -2.58 -7.72
CA VAL A 6 3.85 -3.24 -7.07
C VAL A 6 3.23 -2.32 -6.00
N ALA A 7 4.04 -1.66 -5.17
CA ALA A 7 3.54 -0.73 -4.16
C ALA A 7 2.84 0.48 -4.76
N SER A 8 3.32 1.02 -5.90
CA SER A 8 2.65 2.12 -6.61
C SER A 8 1.27 1.73 -7.12
N VAL A 9 1.14 0.54 -7.72
CA VAL A 9 -0.14 0.05 -8.24
C VAL A 9 -1.12 -0.25 -7.11
N ILE A 10 -0.70 -1.00 -6.09
CA ILE A 10 -1.57 -1.34 -4.95
C ILE A 10 -1.93 -0.08 -4.15
N GLY A 11 -0.97 0.82 -3.92
CA GLY A 11 -1.23 2.10 -3.25
C GLY A 11 -2.26 2.95 -3.99
N PHE A 12 -2.27 2.91 -5.32
CA PHE A 12 -3.29 3.56 -6.14
C PHE A 12 -4.67 2.89 -5.99
N ILE A 13 -4.74 1.56 -5.98
CA ILE A 13 -5.99 0.82 -5.75
C ILE A 13 -6.57 1.13 -4.36
N LEU A 14 -5.73 1.25 -3.34
CA LEU A 14 -6.17 1.57 -1.97
C LEU A 14 -6.92 2.89 -1.87
N ILE A 15 -6.59 3.90 -2.68
CA ILE A 15 -7.32 5.17 -2.71
C ILE A 15 -8.80 4.96 -3.01
N PHE A 16 -9.13 4.10 -3.97
CA PHE A 16 -10.52 3.81 -4.32
C PHE A 16 -11.22 3.08 -3.18
N ILE A 17 -10.55 2.10 -2.58
CA ILE A 17 -11.10 1.34 -1.45
C ILE A 17 -11.39 2.26 -0.27
N GLU A 18 -10.41 3.10 0.11
CA GLU A 18 -10.56 4.07 1.20
C GLU A 18 -11.66 5.09 0.91
N SER A 19 -11.76 5.54 -0.34
CA SER A 19 -12.82 6.46 -0.74
C SER A 19 -14.20 5.84 -0.60
N MET A 20 -14.37 4.60 -1.07
CA MET A 20 -15.63 3.87 -0.92
C MET A 20 -15.99 3.67 0.56
N ILE A 21 -14.99 3.37 1.40
CA ILE A 21 -15.19 3.24 2.85
C ILE A 21 -15.65 4.58 3.44
N VAL A 22 -14.96 5.69 3.15
CA VAL A 22 -15.31 7.01 3.66
C VAL A 22 -16.69 7.46 3.19
N MET A 23 -17.02 7.24 1.91
CA MET A 23 -18.34 7.53 1.35
C MET A 23 -19.44 6.77 2.09
N LYS A 24 -19.23 5.47 2.30
CA LYS A 24 -20.20 4.63 3.02
C LYS A 24 -20.36 5.04 4.48
N LEU A 25 -19.26 5.38 5.16
CA LEU A 25 -19.28 5.76 6.58
C LEU A 25 -19.87 7.15 6.82
N LYS A 26 -19.61 8.10 5.92
CA LYS A 26 -20.06 9.48 6.06
C LYS A 26 -21.37 9.80 5.33
N GLY A 27 -21.88 8.85 4.54
CA GLY A 27 -23.07 9.04 3.72
C GLY A 27 -22.86 10.02 2.56
N TYR A 28 -21.62 10.16 2.09
CA TYR A 28 -21.31 11.01 0.93
C TYR A 28 -21.49 10.24 -0.38
N GLU A 29 -22.09 10.89 -1.38
CA GLU A 29 -22.25 10.31 -2.73
C GLU A 29 -20.97 10.40 -3.57
N THR A 30 -20.09 11.34 -3.25
CA THR A 30 -18.80 11.54 -3.94
C THR A 30 -17.72 11.97 -2.95
N ILE A 31 -16.44 11.87 -3.33
CA ILE A 31 -15.31 12.46 -2.61
C ILE A 31 -14.66 13.54 -3.44
N GLU A 32 -14.55 14.73 -2.86
CA GLU A 32 -13.70 15.79 -3.35
C GLU A 32 -12.41 15.84 -2.54
N TYR A 33 -11.28 15.68 -3.22
CA TYR A 33 -9.97 15.71 -2.57
C TYR A 33 -9.45 17.13 -2.31
N GLY A 34 -10.09 18.17 -2.83
CA GLY A 34 -9.62 19.55 -2.67
C GLY A 34 -8.35 19.88 -3.48
N GLY A 35 -8.04 19.10 -4.52
CA GLY A 35 -6.94 19.34 -5.46
C GLY A 35 -5.95 18.18 -5.61
N LEU A 36 -4.90 18.39 -6.40
CA LEU A 36 -3.88 17.36 -6.65
C LEU A 36 -2.97 17.10 -5.44
N ALA A 37 -2.65 18.12 -4.65
CA ALA A 37 -1.74 17.96 -3.52
C ALA A 37 -2.29 17.01 -2.44
N PRO A 38 -3.56 17.13 -1.98
CA PRO A 38 -4.15 16.16 -1.05
C PRO A 38 -4.24 14.75 -1.64
N PHE A 39 -4.57 14.64 -2.94
CA PHE A 39 -4.64 13.34 -3.63
C PHE A 39 -3.27 12.63 -3.64
N LEU A 40 -2.21 13.35 -4.01
CA LEU A 40 -0.84 12.80 -4.02
C LEU A 40 -0.36 12.43 -2.62
N ASN A 41 -0.76 13.17 -1.58
CA ASN A 41 -0.42 12.82 -0.20
C ASN A 41 -1.07 11.50 0.24
N ILE A 42 -2.36 11.30 -0.06
CA ILE A 42 -3.06 10.04 0.26
C ILE A 42 -2.42 8.89 -0.53
N TRP A 43 -2.15 9.10 -1.82
CA TRP A 43 -1.44 8.12 -2.63
C TRP A 43 -0.07 7.76 -2.06
N ALA A 44 0.73 8.75 -1.69
CA ALA A 44 2.07 8.55 -1.14
C ALA A 44 2.00 7.78 0.19
N MET A 45 1.06 8.11 1.08
CA MET A 45 0.87 7.38 2.33
C MET A 45 0.57 5.90 2.07
N ASN A 46 -0.33 5.60 1.14
CA ASN A 46 -0.70 4.23 0.77
C ASN A 46 0.45 3.48 0.10
N PHE A 47 1.20 4.17 -0.77
CA PHE A 47 2.42 3.64 -1.38
C PHE A 47 3.43 3.22 -0.31
N PHE A 48 3.76 4.11 0.63
CA PHE A 48 4.74 3.82 1.68
C PHE A 48 4.28 2.71 2.60
N PHE A 49 2.99 2.66 2.93
CA PHE A 49 2.41 1.59 3.73
C PHE A 49 2.58 0.22 3.07
N VAL A 50 2.18 0.08 1.80
CA VAL A 50 2.34 -1.17 1.05
C VAL A 50 3.81 -1.52 0.87
N PHE A 51 4.66 -0.54 0.54
CA PHE A 51 6.09 -0.76 0.36
C PHE A 51 6.76 -1.27 1.65
N ALA A 52 6.41 -0.72 2.80
CA ALA A 52 6.93 -1.16 4.10
C ALA A 52 6.53 -2.62 4.39
N ILE A 53 5.26 -2.97 4.18
CA ILE A 53 4.76 -4.34 4.38
C ILE A 53 5.47 -5.32 3.45
N LEU A 54 5.56 -5.02 2.14
CA LEU A 54 6.24 -5.88 1.18
C LEU A 54 7.72 -6.05 1.50
N THR A 55 8.36 -4.99 2.00
CA THR A 55 9.76 -5.04 2.43
C THR A 55 9.93 -5.97 3.60
N GLN A 56 9.11 -5.82 4.65
CA GLN A 56 9.18 -6.67 5.83
C GLN A 56 8.84 -8.13 5.49
N LEU A 57 7.84 -8.36 4.66
CA LEU A 57 7.43 -9.70 4.22
C LEU A 57 8.54 -10.40 3.46
N THR A 58 9.23 -9.68 2.55
CA THR A 58 10.30 -10.30 1.77
C THR A 58 11.53 -10.57 2.64
N ASN A 59 11.89 -9.66 3.55
CA ASN A 59 13.00 -9.88 4.48
C ASN A 59 12.72 -11.09 5.38
N TRP A 60 11.49 -11.25 5.86
CA TRP A 60 11.07 -12.42 6.62
C TRP A 60 11.16 -13.70 5.79
N TYR A 61 10.68 -13.68 4.54
CA TYR A 61 10.74 -14.83 3.65
C TYR A 61 12.18 -15.27 3.34
N GLU A 62 13.07 -14.32 3.06
CA GLU A 62 14.49 -14.58 2.82
C GLU A 62 15.18 -15.15 4.07
N ASN A 63 14.92 -14.58 5.24
CA ASN A 63 15.46 -15.10 6.50
C ASN A 63 14.99 -16.53 6.78
N LYS A 64 13.69 -16.81 6.60
CA LYS A 64 13.14 -18.15 6.79
C LYS A 64 13.80 -19.16 5.83
N LYS A 65 13.92 -18.81 4.56
CA LYS A 65 14.59 -19.64 3.55
C LYS A 65 16.07 -19.89 3.90
N ASN A 66 16.78 -18.90 4.43
CA ASN A 66 18.18 -19.06 4.83
C ASN A 66 18.35 -19.97 6.05
N LEU A 67 17.41 -19.95 7.01
CA LEU A 67 17.40 -20.86 8.15
C LEU A 67 17.14 -22.32 7.72
N GLU A 68 16.19 -22.52 6.80
CA GLU A 68 15.90 -23.85 6.25
C GLU A 68 17.09 -24.44 5.47
N ASN A 69 17.80 -23.63 4.68
CA ASN A 69 18.97 -24.09 3.92
C ASN A 69 20.22 -24.35 4.78
N ASN A 70 20.40 -23.66 5.92
CA ASN A 70 21.54 -23.90 6.83
C ASN A 70 21.32 -25.09 7.78
N SER A 71 20.15 -25.73 7.74
CA SER A 71 19.80 -26.88 8.58
C SER A 71 20.05 -28.23 7.89
N TYR A 72 20.74 -28.23 6.75
CA TYR A 72 21.17 -29.42 5.99
C TYR A 72 22.69 -29.40 5.79
#